data_AF-A0A813E6E5-F1
#
_entry.id   AF-A0A813E6E5-F1
#
_cell.length_a   1.000
_cell.length_b   1.000
_cell.length_c   1.000
_cell.angle_alpha   90.00
_cell.angle_beta   90.00
_cell.angle_gamma   90.00
#
_symmetry.space_group_name_H-M   'P 1'
#
loop_
_entity.id
_entity.type
_entity.pdbx_description
1 polymer ?
#
loop_
_entity_poly.entity_id
_entity_poly.type
_entity_poly.pdbx_seq_one_letter_code
_entity_poly.pdbx_strand_id
1 'polypeptide(L)'
;MAPLPDGFSYAEWNATYNALSFGIAAMGSATIFFWLQLPNVTKNYRTALTITGIVTLIATYHYIRIFNSWSEAFTVASKDGGDYTVQLTGAPFNDGYRYVDWLLTVPLLLIELILVMKLPQARL
;
A
#
# COMPACT_ATOMS: atom_id res chain seq x y z
N MET A 1 16.77 11.41 0.66
CA MET A 1 15.75 11.12 -0.39
C MET A 1 16.21 11.84 -1.63
N ALA A 2 16.35 11.13 -2.75
CA ALA A 2 16.76 11.78 -3.99
C ALA A 2 15.66 12.77 -4.43
N PRO A 3 16.00 13.94 -4.98
CA PRO A 3 15.02 14.85 -5.53
C PRO A 3 14.26 14.14 -6.67
N LEU A 4 12.94 14.37 -6.74
CA LEU A 4 12.15 13.90 -7.87
C LEU A 4 12.64 14.61 -9.15
N PRO A 5 12.68 13.90 -10.30
CA PRO A 5 12.96 14.55 -11.56
C PRO A 5 11.86 15.56 -11.90
N ASP A 6 12.22 16.62 -12.62
CA ASP A 6 11.26 17.55 -13.19
C ASP A 6 10.70 17.03 -14.52
N GLY A 7 9.77 17.77 -15.12
CA GLY A 7 9.28 17.49 -16.48
C GLY A 7 8.29 16.34 -16.63
N PHE A 8 7.66 15.87 -15.55
CA PHE A 8 6.56 14.89 -15.63
C PHE A 8 5.45 15.37 -16.56
N SER A 9 5.03 14.50 -17.49
CA SER A 9 3.79 14.71 -18.23
C SER A 9 2.56 14.45 -17.34
N TYR A 10 1.42 15.02 -17.72
CA TYR A 10 0.16 14.72 -17.05
C TYR A 10 -0.17 13.23 -17.06
N ALA A 11 0.13 12.53 -18.16
CA ALA A 11 -0.13 11.10 -18.29
C ALA A 11 0.68 10.27 -17.27
N GLU A 12 1.97 10.56 -17.11
CA GLU A 12 2.84 9.89 -16.14
C GLU A 12 2.41 10.16 -14.70
N TRP A 13 2.06 11.43 -14.41
CA TRP A 13 1.55 11.81 -13.11
C TRP A 13 0.24 11.10 -12.79
N ASN A 14 -0.70 11.11 -13.73
CA ASN A 14 -2.02 10.52 -13.58
C ASN A 14 -1.96 8.98 -13.49
N ALA A 15 -1.04 8.35 -14.23
CA ALA A 15 -0.82 6.91 -14.13
C ALA A 15 -0.36 6.51 -12.71
N THR A 16 0.61 7.24 -12.15
CA THR A 16 1.11 7.00 -10.79
C THR A 16 0.04 7.26 -9.74
N TYR A 17 -0.69 8.38 -9.88
CA TYR A 17 -1.81 8.74 -9.01
C TYR A 17 -2.87 7.61 -8.95
N ASN A 18 -3.31 7.13 -10.12
CA ASN A 18 -4.32 6.08 -10.19
C ASN A 18 -3.80 4.72 -9.71
N ALA A 19 -2.53 4.40 -9.95
CA ALA A 19 -1.91 3.17 -9.42
C ALA A 19 -1.87 3.17 -7.88
N LEU A 20 -1.52 4.30 -7.26
CA LEU A 20 -1.54 4.45 -5.81
C LEU A 20 -2.97 4.38 -5.25
N SER A 21 -3.93 5.04 -5.90
CA SER A 21 -5.35 4.97 -5.55
C SER A 21 -5.91 3.55 -5.64
N PHE A 22 -5.57 2.84 -6.71
CA PHE A 22 -5.89 1.42 -6.88
C PHE A 22 -5.32 0.58 -5.73
N GLY A 23 -4.06 0.82 -5.33
CA GLY A 23 -3.44 0.17 -4.18
C GLY A 23 -4.21 0.35 -2.88
N ILE A 24 -4.67 1.58 -2.59
CA ILE A 24 -5.52 1.87 -1.42
C ILE A 24 -6.82 1.06 -1.48
N ALA A 25 -7.53 1.12 -2.61
CA ALA A 25 -8.82 0.46 -2.77
C ALA A 25 -8.68 -1.07 -2.66
N ALA A 26 -7.64 -1.65 -3.27
CA ALA A 26 -7.37 -3.07 -3.23
C ALA A 26 -7.05 -3.56 -1.82
N MET A 27 -6.12 -2.90 -1.12
CA MET A 27 -5.71 -3.30 0.24
C MET A 27 -6.85 -3.10 1.26
N GLY A 28 -7.60 -2.01 1.15
CA GLY A 28 -8.75 -1.74 2.03
C GLY A 28 -9.86 -2.77 1.84
N SER A 29 -10.16 -3.10 0.58
CA SER A 29 -11.16 -4.12 0.25
C SER A 29 -10.73 -5.51 0.68
N ALA A 30 -9.44 -5.85 0.51
CA ALA A 30 -8.88 -7.12 0.97
C ALA A 30 -8.96 -7.27 2.50
N THR A 31 -8.70 -6.20 3.25
CA THR A 31 -8.86 -6.19 4.72
C THR A 31 -10.27 -6.58 5.13
N ILE A 32 -11.27 -5.93 4.53
CA ILE A 32 -12.69 -6.21 4.82
C ILE A 32 -13.01 -7.66 4.44
N PHE A 33 -12.59 -8.10 3.26
CA PHE A 33 -12.81 -9.47 2.79
C PHE A 33 -12.25 -10.52 3.75
N PHE A 34 -10.97 -10.41 4.15
CA PHE A 34 -10.34 -11.41 5.01
C PHE A 34 -11.00 -11.52 6.39
N TRP A 35 -11.37 -10.40 6.99
CA TRP A 35 -12.06 -10.41 8.28
C TRP A 35 -13.50 -10.93 8.19
N LEU A 36 -14.24 -10.60 7.12
CA LEU A 36 -15.56 -11.19 6.88
C LEU A 36 -15.50 -12.70 6.60
N GLN A 37 -14.36 -13.20 6.10
CA GLN A 37 -14.17 -14.62 5.81
C GLN A 37 -13.76 -15.45 7.04
N LEU A 38 -13.50 -14.84 8.20
CA LEU A 38 -13.14 -15.55 9.45
C LEU A 38 -14.11 -16.68 9.85
N PRO A 39 -15.45 -16.53 9.75
CA PRO A 39 -16.38 -17.61 10.08
C PRO A 39 -16.30 -18.79 9.12
N ASN A 40 -15.86 -18.55 7.88
CA ASN A 40 -15.84 -19.52 6.78
C ASN A 40 -14.57 -20.37 6.73
N VAL A 41 -13.63 -20.19 7.67
CA VAL A 41 -12.43 -21.02 7.80
C VAL A 41 -12.40 -21.78 9.11
N THR A 42 -11.74 -22.95 9.10
CA THR A 42 -11.57 -23.77 10.31
C THR A 42 -10.75 -23.01 11.35
N LYS A 43 -10.98 -23.30 12.64
CA LYS A 43 -10.38 -22.56 13.76
C LYS A 43 -8.85 -22.47 13.67
N ASN A 44 -8.20 -23.49 13.12
CA ASN A 44 -6.74 -23.56 12.99
C ASN A 44 -6.15 -22.51 12.04
N TYR A 45 -6.93 -22.02 11.05
CA TYR A 45 -6.45 -21.04 10.07
C TYR A 45 -6.88 -19.61 10.37
N ARG A 46 -7.76 -19.40 11.36
CA ARG A 46 -8.31 -18.07 11.67
C ARG A 46 -7.22 -17.08 12.07
N THR A 47 -6.23 -17.51 12.84
CA THR A 47 -5.10 -16.64 13.22
C THR A 47 -4.33 -16.15 12.00
N ALA A 48 -4.02 -17.05 11.06
CA ALA A 48 -3.34 -16.68 9.81
C ALA A 48 -4.19 -15.67 9.01
N LEU A 49 -5.48 -15.95 8.83
CA LEU A 49 -6.37 -15.05 8.08
C LEU A 49 -6.55 -13.67 8.76
N THR A 50 -6.58 -13.63 10.10
CA THR A 50 -6.58 -12.37 10.86
C THR A 50 -5.30 -11.58 10.62
N ILE A 51 -4.14 -12.24 10.61
CA ILE A 51 -2.85 -11.62 10.31
C ILE A 51 -2.86 -11.03 8.90
N THR A 52 -3.37 -11.76 7.91
CA THR A 52 -3.50 -11.25 6.53
C THR A 52 -4.34 -9.97 6.48
N GLY A 53 -5.48 -9.93 7.18
CA GLY A 53 -6.29 -8.72 7.26
C GLY A 53 -5.58 -7.55 7.96
N ILE A 54 -4.76 -7.82 8.98
CA ILE A 54 -3.91 -6.79 9.62
C ILE A 54 -2.85 -6.27 8.64
N VAL A 55 -2.18 -7.16 7.91
CA VAL A 55 -1.18 -6.80 6.90
C VAL A 55 -1.79 -5.87 5.85
N THR A 56 -2.94 -6.24 5.29
CA THR A 56 -3.61 -5.40 4.28
C THR A 56 -4.11 -4.08 4.87
N LEU A 57 -4.48 -4.03 6.15
CA LEU A 57 -4.86 -2.77 6.81
C LEU A 57 -3.66 -1.83 6.95
N ILE A 58 -2.51 -2.35 7.40
CA ILE A 58 -1.25 -1.60 7.51
C ILE A 58 -0.85 -1.06 6.13
N ALA A 59 -0.91 -1.91 5.10
CA ALA A 59 -0.63 -1.50 3.73
C ALA A 59 -1.60 -0.41 3.24
N THR A 60 -2.90 -0.52 3.53
CA THR A 60 -3.90 0.51 3.18
C THR A 60 -3.53 1.86 3.76
N TYR A 61 -3.21 1.90 5.05
CA TYR A 61 -2.77 3.13 5.71
C TYR A 61 -1.52 3.73 5.04
N HIS A 62 -0.49 2.93 4.79
CA HIS A 62 0.73 3.44 4.17
C HIS A 62 0.51 3.89 2.73
N TYR A 63 -0.34 3.21 1.95
CA TYR A 63 -0.70 3.66 0.61
C TYR A 63 -1.47 4.99 0.62
N ILE A 64 -2.32 5.27 1.62
CA ILE A 64 -2.92 6.59 1.82
C ILE A 64 -1.83 7.65 2.06
N ARG A 65 -0.84 7.36 2.90
CA ARG A 65 0.28 8.28 3.18
C ARG A 65 1.13 8.55 1.93
N ILE A 66 1.44 7.50 1.16
CA ILE A 66 2.19 7.61 -0.09
C ILE A 66 1.41 8.42 -1.12
N PHE A 67 0.11 8.16 -1.27
CA PHE A 67 -0.77 8.89 -2.19
C PHE A 67 -0.86 10.38 -1.86
N ASN A 68 -1.01 10.72 -0.58
CA ASN A 68 -1.00 12.12 -0.14
C ASN A 68 0.35 12.77 -0.44
N SER A 69 1.45 12.10 -0.09
CA SER A 69 2.80 12.60 -0.37
C SER A 69 3.06 12.79 -1.87
N TRP A 70 2.54 11.89 -2.72
CA TRP A 70 2.58 12.05 -4.18
C TRP A 70 1.78 13.27 -4.63
N SER A 71 0.55 13.42 -4.14
CA SER A 71 -0.31 14.55 -4.50
C SER A 71 0.26 15.89 -4.05
N GLU A 72 0.90 15.94 -2.89
CA GLU A 72 1.52 17.15 -2.32
C GLU A 72 2.84 17.54 -3.01
N ALA A 73 3.55 16.59 -3.63
CA ALA A 73 4.81 16.83 -4.34
C ALA A 73 4.63 17.56 -5.68
N PHE A 74 3.41 17.57 -6.24
CA PHE A 74 3.11 18.17 -7.53
C PHE A 74 1.93 19.17 -7.47
N THR A 75 2.06 20.27 -8.19
CA THR A 75 0.94 21.11 -8.58
C THR A 75 0.50 20.70 -9.97
N VAL A 76 -0.78 20.34 -10.11
CA VAL A 76 -1.40 19.99 -11.40
C VAL A 76 -2.46 21.03 -11.72
N ALA A 77 -2.26 21.78 -12.80
CA ALA A 77 -3.16 22.86 -13.21
C ALA A 77 -3.41 22.80 -14.71
N SER A 78 -4.67 23.01 -15.10
CA SER A 78 -5.06 23.28 -16.49
C SER A 78 -5.20 24.79 -16.67
N LYS A 79 -4.66 25.31 -17.77
CA LYS A 79 -4.85 26.69 -18.18
C LYS A 79 -5.96 26.75 -19.21
N ASP A 80 -7.03 27.47 -18.89
CA ASP A 80 -8.13 27.82 -19.83
C ASP A 80 -8.76 26.64 -20.60
N GLY A 81 -8.88 25.47 -19.96
CA GLY A 81 -9.45 24.26 -20.57
C GLY A 81 -8.51 23.51 -21.52
N GLY A 82 -7.24 23.93 -21.60
CA GLY A 82 -6.18 23.21 -22.32
C GLY A 82 -5.50 22.12 -21.48
N ASP A 83 -4.38 21.61 -21.99
CA ASP A 83 -3.63 20.52 -21.38
C ASP A 83 -3.20 20.83 -19.93
N TYR A 84 -3.18 19.77 -19.11
CA TYR A 84 -2.69 19.85 -17.75
C TYR A 84 -1.18 19.97 -17.71
N THR A 85 -0.70 20.94 -16.93
CA THR A 85 0.72 21.10 -16.60
C THR A 85 0.99 20.52 -15.22
N VAL A 86 2.12 19.83 -15.08
CA VAL A 86 2.57 19.21 -13.82
C VAL A 86 3.89 19.87 -13.42
N GLN A 87 3.95 20.41 -12.20
CA GLN A 87 5.11 21.12 -11.69
C GLN A 87 5.43 20.64 -10.28
N LEU A 88 6.70 20.55 -9.91
CA LEU A 88 7.10 20.22 -8.54
C LEU A 88 6.73 21.36 -7.60
N THR A 89 6.16 21.02 -6.43
CA THR A 89 5.86 22.01 -5.37
C THR A 89 7.08 22.35 -4.52
N GLY A 90 8.11 21.50 -4.56
CA GLY A 90 9.25 21.51 -3.64
C GLY A 90 9.03 20.65 -2.38
N ALA A 91 7.81 20.14 -2.15
CA ALA A 91 7.57 19.14 -1.11
C ALA A 91 8.17 17.77 -1.54
N PRO A 92 8.86 17.06 -0.63
CA PRO A 92 9.45 15.77 -0.97
C PRO A 92 8.40 14.66 -1.03
N PHE A 93 8.55 13.75 -2.00
CA PHE A 93 7.80 12.50 -2.03
C PHE A 93 8.44 11.44 -1.14
N ASN A 94 7.74 11.02 -0.08
CA ASN A 94 8.32 10.23 1.01
C ASN A 94 8.23 8.71 0.80
N ASP A 95 9.30 8.13 0.24
CA ASP A 95 9.46 6.67 0.10
C ASP A 95 9.52 5.91 1.44
N GLY A 96 9.84 6.58 2.54
CA GLY A 96 9.99 5.98 3.86
C GLY A 96 8.74 5.26 4.36
N TYR A 97 7.55 5.71 3.94
CA TYR A 97 6.29 5.03 4.27
C TYR A 97 6.28 3.58 3.80
N ARG A 98 6.87 3.28 2.64
CA ARG A 98 6.93 1.91 2.12
C ARG A 98 7.92 1.03 2.89
N TYR A 99 9.03 1.60 3.35
CA TYR A 99 9.99 0.86 4.17
C TYR A 99 9.45 0.51 5.55
N VAL A 100 8.69 1.42 6.17
CA VAL A 100 8.02 1.15 7.45
C VAL A 100 6.91 0.12 7.26
N ASP A 101 6.14 0.21 6.17
CA ASP A 101 5.16 -0.81 5.80
C ASP A 101 5.80 -2.21 5.71
N TRP A 102 6.93 -2.35 5.02
CA TRP A 102 7.65 -3.62 4.91
C TRP A 102 8.18 -4.12 6.24
N LEU A 103 8.74 -3.24 7.08
CA LEU A 103 9.23 -3.61 8.40
C LEU A 103 8.12 -4.26 9.25
N LEU A 104 6.87 -3.78 9.11
CA LEU A 104 5.74 -4.30 9.86
C LEU A 104 5.12 -5.54 9.18
N THR A 105 5.00 -5.55 7.86
CA THR A 105 4.24 -6.56 7.12
C THR A 105 5.06 -7.80 6.77
N VAL A 106 6.35 -7.67 6.43
CA VAL A 106 7.18 -8.82 6.01
C VAL A 106 7.28 -9.89 7.11
N PRO A 107 7.56 -9.55 8.39
CA PRO A 107 7.56 -10.57 9.45
C PRO A 107 6.20 -11.26 9.63
N LEU A 108 5.10 -10.51 9.51
CA LEU A 108 3.74 -11.03 9.63
C LEU A 108 3.41 -12.00 8.48
N LEU A 109 3.77 -11.65 7.24
CA LEU A 109 3.62 -12.50 6.06
C LEU A 109 4.38 -13.84 6.20
N LEU A 110 5.57 -13.80 6.82
CA LEU A 110 6.32 -15.02 7.11
C LEU A 110 5.65 -15.88 8.19
N ILE A 111 5.12 -15.25 9.24
CA ILE A 111 4.42 -15.94 10.34
C ILE A 111 3.12 -16.58 9.84
N GLU A 112 2.29 -15.88 9.07
CA GLU A 112 1.03 -16.44 8.56
C GLU A 112 1.28 -17.67 7.66
N LEU A 113 2.36 -17.67 6.88
CA LEU A 113 2.76 -18.81 6.05
C LEU A 113 3.10 -20.02 6.94
N ILE A 114 3.90 -19.84 7.99
CA ILE A 114 4.26 -20.92 8.91
C ILE A 114 3.00 -21.51 9.58
N LEU A 115 2.04 -20.66 9.96
CA LEU A 115 0.80 -21.08 10.59
C LEU A 115 -0.09 -21.96 9.70
N VAL A 116 0.02 -21.85 8.37
CA VAL A 116 -0.77 -22.69 7.43
C VAL A 116 -0.02 -23.94 6.95
N MET A 117 1.30 -23.99 7.08
CA MET A 117 2.14 -25.09 6.55
C MET A 117 2.05 -26.42 7.34
N LYS A 118 1.42 -26.42 8.53
CA LYS A 118 1.31 -27.62 9.40
C LYS A 118 2.64 -28.35 9.61
N LEU A 119 3.71 -27.60 9.83
CA LEU A 119 5.04 -28.16 10.01
C LEU A 119 5.08 -29.09 11.24
N PRO A 120 5.76 -30.24 11.16
CA PRO A 120 6.01 -31.07 12.33
C PRO A 120 6.86 -30.30 13.34
N GLN A 121 6.69 -30.58 14.63
CA GLN A 121 7.47 -29.95 15.68
C GLN A 121 8.97 -30.17 15.42
N ALA A 122 9.73 -29.08 15.36
CA ALA A 122 11.18 -29.16 15.27
C ALA A 122 11.71 -29.88 16.51
N ARG A 123 12.45 -30.99 16.31
CA ARG A 123 13.17 -31.64 17.40
C ARG A 123 14.43 -30.80 17.65
N LEU A 124 14.47 -30.15 18.81
CA LEU A 124 15.68 -29.57 19.39
C LEU A 124 16.47 -30.67 20.11
#